data_AF-A0A562ESS3-F1
#
_entry.id   AF-A0A562ESS3-F1
#
_cell.length_a   1.000
_cell.length_b   1.000
_cell.length_c   1.000
_cell.angle_alpha   90.00
_cell.angle_beta   90.00
_cell.angle_gamma   90.00
#
_symmetry.space_group_name_H-M   'P 1'
#
loop_
_entity.id
_entity.type
_entity.pdbx_description
1 polymer ?
#
loop_
_entity_poly.entity_id
_entity_poly.type
_entity_poly.pdbx_seq_one_letter_code
_entity_poly.pdbx_strand_id
1 'polypeptide(L)' 'MPHRDPLSGGRWVFRCDHCDHCYRTAAQSKLQAELYAQMNGWATHPTTLCPGCATLFTGEFAPLAHADG' A
#
# COMPACT_ATOMS: atom_id res chain seq x y z
N MET A 1 -6.56 1.50 1.43
CA MET A 1 -7.29 0.24 1.06
C MET A 1 -7.41 0.12 -0.46
N PRO A 2 -6.98 -1.00 -1.07
CA PRO A 2 -7.07 -1.18 -2.51
C PRO A 2 -8.50 -1.40 -2.98
N HIS A 3 -8.87 -0.81 -4.10
CA HIS A 3 -10.17 -0.98 -4.74
C HIS A 3 -10.02 -1.18 -6.24
N ARG A 4 -11.05 -1.73 -6.89
CA ARG A 4 -11.13 -1.73 -8.35
C ARG A 4 -11.77 -0.44 -8.82
N ASP A 5 -11.16 0.19 -9.82
CA ASP A 5 -11.72 1.36 -10.50
C ASP A 5 -12.36 0.91 -11.83
N PRO A 6 -13.70 0.94 -11.94
CA PRO A 6 -14.41 0.54 -13.16
C PRO A 6 -14.06 1.40 -14.38
N LEU A 7 -13.76 2.67 -14.17
CA LEU A 7 -13.45 3.62 -15.25
C LEU A 7 -12.04 3.42 -15.81
N SER A 8 -11.15 2.78 -15.03
CA SER A 8 -9.79 2.41 -15.44
C SER A 8 -9.71 1.01 -16.07
N GLY A 9 -10.82 0.47 -16.59
CA GLY A 9 -10.86 -0.89 -17.14
C GLY A 9 -10.77 -1.99 -16.07
N GLY A 10 -11.29 -1.71 -14.86
CA GLY A 10 -11.33 -2.67 -13.77
C GLY A 10 -9.97 -2.94 -13.09
N ARG A 11 -8.98 -2.06 -13.31
CA ARG A 11 -7.66 -2.11 -12.67
C ARG A 11 -7.78 -1.94 -11.15
N TRP A 12 -6.88 -2.58 -10.43
CA TRP A 12 -6.69 -2.33 -9.00
C TRP A 12 -5.96 -1.02 -8.79
N VAL A 13 -6.42 -0.23 -7.82
CA VAL A 13 -5.89 1.08 -7.47
C VAL A 13 -5.48 1.09 -6.01
N PHE A 14 -4.24 1.50 -5.77
CA PHE A 14 -3.67 1.79 -4.46
C PHE A 14 -3.45 3.29 -4.39
N ARG A 15 -4.15 3.98 -3.48
CA ARG A 15 -3.88 5.38 -3.15
C ARG A 15 -3.12 5.41 -1.83
N CYS A 16 -2.08 6.23 -1.76
CA CYS A 16 -1.39 6.45 -0.50
C CYS A 16 -2.35 7.11 0.49
N ASP A 17 -2.28 6.72 1.76
CA ASP A 17 -3.13 7.27 2.81
C ASP A 17 -2.60 8.65 3.29
N HIS A 18 -1.35 9.00 2.98
CA HIS A 18 -0.70 10.27 3.39
C HIS A 18 -0.56 11.29 2.26
N CYS A 19 -0.69 10.87 1.00
CA CYS A 19 -0.61 11.73 -0.16
C CYS A 19 -1.46 11.18 -1.32
N ASP A 20 -1.72 11.98 -2.35
CA ASP A 20 -2.57 11.53 -3.48
C ASP A 20 -1.85 10.65 -4.52
N HIS A 21 -0.65 10.15 -4.20
CA HIS A 21 0.07 9.23 -5.09
C HIS A 21 -0.77 7.96 -5.30
N CYS A 22 -0.94 7.55 -6.56
CA CYS A 22 -1.67 6.36 -6.94
C CYS A 22 -0.80 5.35 -7.70
N TYR A 23 -0.93 4.06 -7.39
CA TYR A 23 -0.43 2.95 -8.20
C TYR A 23 -1.60 2.14 -8.75
N ARG A 24 -1.50 1.73 -10.02
CA ARG A 24 -2.56 1.02 -10.74
C ARG A 24 -2.01 -0.24 -11.38
N THR A 25 -2.71 -1.36 -11.22
CA THR A 25 -2.27 -2.64 -11.79
C THR A 25 -3.41 -3.48 -12.34
N ALA A 26 -3.13 -4.21 -13.42
CA ALA A 26 -4.06 -5.15 -14.05
C ALA A 26 -3.92 -6.56 -13.45
N ALA A 27 -4.02 -6.67 -12.14
CA ALA A 27 -3.99 -7.96 -11.44
C ALA A 27 -5.36 -8.66 -11.49
N GLN A 28 -5.36 -9.99 -11.55
CA GLN A 28 -6.57 -10.80 -11.62
C GLN A 28 -7.25 -10.91 -10.25
N SER A 29 -6.48 -10.87 -9.16
CA SER A 29 -6.98 -10.96 -7.78
C SER A 29 -6.44 -9.85 -6.89
N LYS A 30 -7.08 -9.64 -5.73
CA LYS A 30 -6.63 -8.67 -4.71
C LYS A 30 -5.24 -9.00 -4.20
N LEU A 31 -5.01 -10.28 -3.85
CA LEU A 31 -3.71 -10.76 -3.37
C LEU A 31 -2.60 -10.50 -4.39
N GLN A 32 -2.85 -10.78 -5.67
CA GLN A 32 -1.88 -10.51 -6.73
C GLN A 32 -1.61 -9.00 -6.87
N ALA A 33 -2.64 -8.16 -6.75
CA ALA A 33 -2.49 -6.71 -6.78
C ALA A 33 -1.61 -6.21 -5.63
N GLU A 34 -1.81 -6.75 -4.42
CA GLU A 34 -1.03 -6.40 -3.22
C GLU A 34 0.43 -6.82 -3.37
N LEU A 35 0.70 -8.05 -3.85
CA LEU A 35 2.06 -8.50 -4.13
C LEU A 35 2.74 -7.63 -5.18
N TYR A 36 2.02 -7.24 -6.23
CA TYR A 36 2.54 -6.31 -7.25
C TYR A 36 2.84 -4.94 -6.66
N ALA A 37 1.99 -4.40 -5.79
CA ALA A 37 2.25 -3.13 -5.11
C ALA A 37 3.50 -3.22 -4.22
N GLN A 38 3.63 -4.29 -3.42
CA GLN A 38 4.77 -4.53 -2.55
C GLN A 38 6.09 -4.65 -3.32
N MET A 39 6.10 -5.38 -4.45
CA MET A 39 7.28 -5.45 -5.33
C MET A 39 7.67 -4.08 -5.92
N ASN A 40 6.72 -3.14 -6.02
CA ASN A 40 6.97 -1.77 -6.44
C ASN A 40 7.23 -0.81 -5.25
N GLY A 41 7.52 -1.36 -4.06
CA GLY A 41 7.90 -0.59 -2.87
C GLY A 41 6.74 0.01 -2.08
N TRP A 42 5.50 -0.38 -2.37
CA TRP A 42 4.35 0.06 -1.57
C TRP A 42 4.21 -0.75 -0.29
N ALA A 43 3.94 -0.07 0.82
CA ALA A 43 3.38 -0.73 1.99
C ALA A 43 1.85 -0.84 1.79
N THR A 44 1.28 -2.01 2.05
CA THR A 44 -0.17 -2.25 1.88
C THR A 44 -0.89 -2.58 3.19
N HIS A 45 -0.15 -2.75 4.29
CA HIS A 45 -0.67 -3.04 5.63
C HIS A 45 0.31 -2.53 6.70
N PRO A 46 -0.15 -1.99 7.85
CA PRO A 46 -1.55 -1.69 8.19
C PRO A 46 -2.14 -0.50 7.41
N THR A 47 -1.28 0.38 6.89
CA THR A 47 -1.64 1.53 6.04
C THR A 47 -1.14 1.33 4.62
N THR A 48 -1.85 1.89 3.63
CA THR A 48 -1.37 1.93 2.25
C THR A 48 -0.46 3.14 2.06
N LEU A 49 0.84 2.94 1.87
CA LEU A 49 1.80 4.03 1.66
C LEU A 49 2.54 3.86 0.33
N CYS A 50 2.69 4.96 -0.41
CA CYS A 50 3.57 4.99 -1.57
C CYS A 50 5.03 4.84 -1.14
N PRO A 51 5.97 4.48 -2.04
CA PRO A 51 7.36 4.23 -1.67
C PRO A 51 8.01 5.38 -0.91
N GLY A 52 7.74 6.63 -1.30
CA GLY A 52 8.28 7.82 -0.62
C GLY A 52 7.74 7.98 0.81
N CYS A 53 6.42 7.88 1.00
CA CYS A 53 5.82 7.96 2.33
C CYS A 53 6.19 6.73 3.18
N ALA A 54 6.32 5.55 2.57
CA ALA A 54 6.73 4.34 3.26
C ALA A 54 8.11 4.55 3.91
N THR A 55 9.10 5.06 3.18
CA THR A 55 10.43 5.36 3.75
C THR A 55 10.40 6.30 4.96
N LEU A 56 9.42 7.21 5.03
CA LEU A 56 9.27 8.16 6.13
C LEU A 56 8.51 7.59 7.33
N PHE A 57 7.46 6.80 7.08
CA PHE A 57 6.45 6.43 8.09
C PHE A 57 6.46 4.94 8.46
N THR A 58 7.19 4.06 7.75
CA THR A 58 7.21 2.61 8.08
C THR A 58 7.86 2.30 9.43
N GLY A 59 8.53 3.25 10.07
CA GLY A 59 9.10 3.12 11.41
C GLY A 59 8.14 3.46 12.57
N GLU A 60 7.03 4.16 12.30
CA GLU A 60 6.11 4.64 13.35
C GLU A 60 5.00 3.64 13.72
N PHE A 61 4.89 2.53 12.98
CA PHE A 61 3.86 1.51 13.18
C PHE A 61 4.42 0.12 13.52
N ALA A 62 5.68 0.02 13.93
CA ALA A 62 6.10 -1.12 14.73
C ALA A 62 5.30 -1.04 16.04
N PRO A 63 4.56 -2.09 16.46
CA PRO A 63 4.07 -2.13 17.83
C PRO A 63 5.28 -1.87 18.73
N LEU A 64 5.10 -1.04 19.76
CA LEU A 64 6.03 -0.90 20.88
C LEU A 64 6.13 -2.25 21.60
N ALA A 65 6.68 -3.27 20.95
CA ALA A 65 7.18 -4.47 21.57
C ALA A 65 8.60 -4.14 21.96
N HIS A 66 8.74 -3.57 23.16
CA HIS A 66 9.81 -3.74 24.14
C HIS A 66 9.71 -2.58 25.14
N ALA A 67 8.65 -2.64 25.96
CA ALA A 67 8.67 -2.05 27.29
C ALA A 67 9.13 -3.12 28.29
N ASP A 68 9.95 -2.67 29.24
CA ASP A 68 10.45 -3.35 30.44
C ASP A 68 11.48 -4.47 30.18
N GLY A 69 12.65 -4.51 30.82
CA GLY A 69 13.21 -3.77 31.95
C GLY A 69 14.41 -4.58 32.45
#